data_AF-A0A914Y289-F1
#
_entry.id   AF-A0A914Y289-F1
#
_cell.length_a   1.000
_cell.length_b   1.000
_cell.length_c   1.000
_cell.angle_alpha   90.00
_cell.angle_beta   90.00
_cell.angle_gamma   90.00
#
_symmetry.space_group_name_H-M   'P 1'
#
loop_
_entity.id
_entity.type
_entity.pdbx_description
1 polymer ?
#
loop_
_entity_poly.entity_id
_entity_poly.type
_entity_poly.pdbx_seq_one_letter_code
_entity_poly.pdbx_strand_id
1 'polypeptide(L)'
;MAADAISEAIVDRNFLDPKEIFRIVSASRDTSKRNAKLDCITQRTVLRDFNNEAICTVYDLPDAELLEKYKIIICTLGSVPRLSGFFESGHFSHIFVDEAAQAPEMDIWLPIGLLANESTRLILAGDPKQLGPVTTNTVLSDNERYGYKISHLARLVDKKIFKNDPRYLIQLTHNHRSHHGIVKISSELFYENSLVATNPIGHDSLCSVPFLRKPNFPILFHSVTSGIEESSEKRSRRNVAEAKVIVEYVNKCLKHVKAKDIGVVSPYNYQAETIRKYLNNPNITVETVEKFQGSERRVIIISTVRTKNLGFMADDLRFNTAITRSKHLLIVVGHKAALRTQISWKRFMDYCAQNNSLVNSFLEDGKIENRLAQLQF
;
A
#
# COMPACT_ATOMS: atom_id res chain seq x y z
N MET A 1 -5.94 3.59 -11.51
CA MET A 1 -5.65 3.63 -10.06
C MET A 1 -4.19 3.94 -9.82
N ALA A 2 -3.23 3.13 -10.26
CA ALA A 2 -1.81 3.39 -9.99
C ALA A 2 -1.36 4.79 -10.45
N ALA A 3 -1.72 5.20 -11.66
CA ALA A 3 -1.42 6.54 -12.18
C ALA A 3 -2.37 7.64 -11.66
N ASP A 4 -3.44 7.32 -10.92
CA ASP A 4 -4.46 8.32 -10.52
C ASP A 4 -3.86 9.26 -9.48
N ALA A 5 -3.20 8.71 -8.45
CA ALA A 5 -2.66 9.50 -7.34
C ALA A 5 -1.62 10.52 -7.78
N ILE A 6 -0.66 10.13 -8.63
CA ILE A 6 0.33 11.06 -9.18
C ILE A 6 -0.32 12.11 -10.09
N SER A 7 -1.32 11.71 -10.89
CA SER A 7 -2.04 12.64 -11.75
C SER A 7 -2.84 13.67 -10.96
N GLU A 8 -3.54 13.24 -9.90
CA GLU A 8 -4.26 14.13 -8.99
C GLU A 8 -3.29 15.08 -8.30
N ALA A 9 -2.15 14.58 -7.81
CA ALA A 9 -1.16 15.41 -7.15
C ALA A 9 -0.58 16.49 -8.07
N ILE A 10 -0.36 16.18 -9.36
CA ILE A 10 0.13 17.16 -10.34
C ILE A 10 -0.95 18.20 -10.64
N VAL A 11 -2.19 17.76 -10.90
CA VAL A 11 -3.33 18.66 -11.19
C VAL A 11 -3.65 19.55 -9.99
N ASP A 12 -3.74 18.99 -8.77
CA ASP A 12 -4.09 19.74 -7.56
C ASP A 12 -3.00 20.77 -7.16
N ARG A 13 -1.73 20.53 -7.51
CA ARG A 13 -0.63 21.49 -7.24
C ARG A 13 -0.57 22.64 -8.25
N ASN A 14 -1.22 22.50 -9.40
CA ASN A 14 -1.37 23.55 -10.42
C ASN A 14 -0.04 24.21 -10.85
N PHE A 15 1.03 23.42 -10.93
CA PHE A 15 2.34 23.89 -11.40
C PHE A 15 2.45 24.00 -12.92
N LEU A 16 1.55 23.35 -13.66
CA LEU A 16 1.50 23.30 -15.12
C LEU A 16 0.06 23.49 -15.57
N ASP A 17 -0.12 24.05 -16.78
CA ASP A 17 -1.44 24.07 -17.39
C ASP A 17 -1.85 22.62 -17.70
N PRO A 18 -3.06 22.16 -17.32
CA PRO A 18 -3.55 20.84 -17.69
C PRO A 18 -3.42 20.51 -19.19
N LYS A 19 -3.44 21.50 -20.08
CA LYS A 19 -3.23 21.32 -21.53
C LYS A 19 -1.82 20.85 -21.90
N GLU A 20 -0.86 20.95 -20.98
CA GLU A 20 0.52 20.49 -21.17
C GLU A 20 0.71 19.04 -20.67
N ILE A 21 -0.34 18.42 -20.12
CA ILE A 21 -0.29 17.11 -19.51
C ILE A 21 -1.31 16.19 -20.18
N PHE A 22 -0.85 14.99 -20.55
CA PHE A 22 -1.74 13.95 -21.01
C PHE A 22 -1.59 12.69 -20.16
N ARG A 23 -2.72 12.09 -19.81
CA ARG A 23 -2.78 10.87 -19.02
C ARG A 23 -3.40 9.76 -19.85
N ILE A 24 -2.58 8.76 -20.13
CA ILE A 24 -3.00 7.52 -20.79
C ILE A 24 -3.67 6.63 -19.75
N VAL A 25 -4.91 6.27 -20.04
CA VAL A 25 -5.66 5.30 -19.24
C VAL A 25 -5.69 3.97 -19.99
N SER A 26 -5.50 2.87 -19.25
CA SER A 26 -5.58 1.53 -19.81
C SER A 26 -6.96 1.29 -20.43
N ALA A 27 -6.99 0.66 -21.61
CA ALA A 27 -8.23 0.33 -22.31
C ALA A 27 -9.15 -0.62 -21.50
N SER A 28 -8.58 -1.39 -20.57
CA SER A 28 -9.35 -2.27 -19.67
C SER A 28 -9.97 -1.54 -18.49
N ARG A 29 -9.74 -0.23 -18.34
CA ARG A 29 -10.30 0.56 -17.26
C ARG A 29 -11.79 0.78 -17.51
N ASP A 30 -12.59 0.28 -16.59
CA ASP A 30 -14.01 0.57 -16.49
C ASP A 30 -14.27 2.09 -16.43
N THR A 31 -14.92 2.62 -17.47
CA THR A 31 -15.23 4.04 -17.62
C THR A 31 -16.30 4.52 -16.65
N SER A 32 -17.07 3.63 -16.02
CA SER A 32 -17.98 3.99 -14.93
C SER A 32 -17.22 4.42 -13.66
N LYS A 33 -15.99 3.92 -13.47
CA LYS A 33 -15.08 4.29 -12.37
C LYS A 33 -14.20 5.49 -12.75
N ARG A 34 -14.79 6.44 -13.46
CA ARG A 34 -14.20 7.72 -13.88
C ARG A 34 -13.79 8.55 -12.67
N ASN A 35 -12.69 9.25 -12.80
CA ASN A 35 -12.30 10.29 -11.86
C ASN A 35 -12.51 11.67 -12.50
N ALA A 36 -13.53 12.39 -12.05
CA ALA A 36 -13.95 13.66 -12.64
C ALA A 36 -12.84 14.73 -12.63
N LYS A 37 -11.95 14.69 -11.62
CA LYS A 37 -10.83 15.63 -11.51
C LYS A 37 -9.82 15.49 -12.65
N LEU A 38 -9.69 14.27 -13.18
CA LEU A 38 -8.65 13.93 -14.16
C LEU A 38 -9.11 14.07 -15.61
N ASP A 39 -10.38 14.44 -15.85
CA ASP A 39 -10.86 14.61 -17.23
C ASP A 39 -10.15 15.70 -18.01
N CYS A 40 -9.62 16.71 -17.31
CA CYS A 40 -8.86 17.80 -17.93
C CYS A 40 -7.56 17.32 -18.61
N ILE A 41 -7.09 16.11 -18.29
CA ILE A 41 -5.85 15.52 -18.81
C ILE A 41 -6.09 14.12 -19.40
N THR A 42 -7.34 13.70 -19.62
CA THR A 42 -7.64 12.39 -20.23
C THR A 42 -8.62 12.53 -21.37
N GLN A 43 -8.44 11.75 -22.43
CA GLN A 43 -9.36 11.69 -23.55
C GLN A 43 -10.26 10.45 -23.49
N ARG A 44 -11.52 10.64 -23.87
CA ARG A 44 -12.52 9.57 -23.99
C ARG A 44 -13.30 9.74 -25.28
N THR A 45 -13.59 8.61 -25.92
CA THR A 45 -14.34 8.54 -27.17
C THR A 45 -15.57 7.66 -26.96
N VAL A 46 -16.72 8.08 -27.48
CA VAL A 46 -17.93 7.25 -27.53
C VAL A 46 -17.87 6.40 -28.79
N LEU A 47 -17.74 5.09 -28.62
CA LEU A 47 -17.86 4.15 -29.72
C LEU A 47 -19.33 4.04 -30.14
N ARG A 48 -19.55 4.11 -31.44
CA ARG A 48 -20.88 4.08 -32.04
C ARG A 48 -21.00 2.92 -33.02
N ASP A 49 -22.21 2.40 -33.18
CA ASP A 49 -22.50 1.35 -34.15
C ASP A 49 -22.64 1.91 -35.58
N PHE A 50 -22.97 1.04 -36.53
CA PHE A 50 -23.18 1.43 -37.93
C PHE A 50 -24.37 2.38 -38.13
N ASN A 51 -25.30 2.43 -37.17
CA ASN A 51 -26.44 3.35 -37.16
C ASN A 51 -26.16 4.64 -36.39
N ASN A 52 -24.90 4.87 -35.99
CA ASN A 52 -24.45 6.01 -35.18
C ASN A 52 -25.01 6.03 -33.74
N GLU A 53 -25.55 4.90 -33.26
CA GLU A 53 -26.01 4.74 -31.88
C GLU A 53 -24.84 4.48 -30.94
N ALA A 54 -24.87 5.09 -29.74
CA ALA A 54 -23.79 4.97 -28.78
C ALA A 54 -23.76 3.56 -28.15
N ILE A 55 -22.65 2.85 -28.30
CA ILE A 55 -22.43 1.52 -27.73
C ILE A 55 -21.82 1.64 -26.33
N CYS A 56 -20.66 2.28 -26.25
CA CYS A 56 -19.91 2.43 -25.01
C CYS A 56 -18.93 3.61 -25.09
N THR A 57 -18.41 4.03 -23.95
CA THR A 57 -17.31 5.01 -23.88
C THR A 57 -16.02 4.30 -23.53
N VAL A 58 -14.96 4.62 -24.25
CA VAL A 58 -13.61 4.09 -24.02
C VAL A 58 -12.61 5.24 -23.79
N TYR A 59 -11.51 4.94 -23.12
CA TYR A 59 -10.36 5.84 -23.05
C TYR A 59 -9.55 5.71 -24.33
N ASP A 60 -9.20 6.85 -24.92
CA ASP A 60 -8.56 6.92 -26.23
C ASP A 60 -7.26 7.73 -26.17
N LEU A 61 -6.45 7.62 -27.22
CA LEU A 61 -5.30 8.49 -27.42
C LEU A 61 -5.66 9.59 -28.43
N PRO A 62 -5.11 10.79 -28.28
CA PRO A 62 -5.12 11.79 -29.35
C PRO A 62 -4.29 11.30 -30.53
N ASP A 63 -4.40 12.01 -31.66
CA ASP A 63 -3.47 11.82 -32.78
C ASP A 63 -2.01 12.13 -32.39
N ALA A 64 -1.08 11.69 -33.23
CA ALA A 64 0.35 11.84 -32.98
C ALA A 64 0.77 13.31 -32.79
N GLU A 65 0.24 14.21 -33.63
CA GLU A 65 0.60 15.63 -33.61
C GLU A 65 0.17 16.31 -32.31
N LEU A 66 -0.99 15.95 -31.77
CA LEU A 66 -1.45 16.45 -30.47
C LEU A 66 -0.72 15.75 -29.32
N LEU A 67 -0.41 14.46 -29.44
CA LEU A 67 0.33 13.73 -28.40
C LEU A 67 1.74 14.31 -28.18
N GLU A 68 2.43 14.71 -29.25
CA GLU A 68 3.74 15.37 -29.22
C GLU A 68 3.75 16.75 -28.56
N LYS A 69 2.59 17.43 -28.49
CA LYS A 69 2.49 18.77 -27.88
C LYS A 69 2.47 18.73 -26.35
N TYR A 70 2.21 17.58 -25.73
CA TYR A 70 2.18 17.45 -24.28
C TYR A 70 3.61 17.37 -23.71
N LYS A 71 3.88 18.18 -22.69
CA LYS A 71 5.17 18.19 -21.98
C LYS A 71 5.31 17.00 -21.04
N ILE A 72 4.20 16.51 -20.50
CA ILE A 72 4.17 15.37 -19.58
C ILE A 72 3.15 14.35 -20.06
N ILE A 73 3.59 13.11 -20.22
CA ILE A 73 2.71 11.97 -20.47
C ILE A 73 2.76 11.02 -19.27
N ILE A 74 1.61 10.79 -18.65
CA ILE A 74 1.45 9.93 -17.48
C ILE A 74 0.78 8.63 -17.93
N CYS A 75 1.42 7.49 -17.68
CA CYS A 75 0.85 6.19 -17.98
C CYS A 75 1.34 5.12 -16.98
N THR A 76 0.66 3.97 -16.94
CA THR A 76 1.19 2.78 -16.26
C THR A 76 2.21 2.08 -17.15
N LEU A 77 3.16 1.34 -16.57
CA LEU A 77 4.21 0.60 -17.33
C LEU A 77 3.63 -0.25 -18.48
N GLY A 78 2.53 -0.97 -18.25
CA GLY A 78 1.89 -1.78 -19.30
C GLY A 78 1.25 -0.99 -20.46
N SER A 79 1.17 0.34 -20.37
CA SER A 79 0.72 1.22 -21.46
C SER A 79 1.86 1.84 -22.26
N VAL A 80 3.11 1.70 -21.81
CA VAL A 80 4.30 2.21 -22.49
C VAL A 80 4.44 1.69 -23.93
N PRO A 81 4.14 0.41 -24.26
CA PRO A 81 4.21 -0.05 -25.65
C PRO A 81 3.29 0.68 -26.62
N ARG A 82 2.23 1.34 -26.13
CA ARG A 82 1.37 2.18 -26.99
C ARG A 82 2.09 3.45 -27.43
N LEU A 83 3.06 3.93 -26.66
CA LEU A 83 3.82 5.16 -26.93
C LEU A 83 4.92 4.96 -27.97
N SER A 84 5.49 3.76 -28.07
CA SER A 84 6.58 3.49 -29.02
C SER A 84 6.15 3.54 -30.49
N GLY A 85 4.83 3.52 -30.76
CA GLY A 85 4.29 3.77 -32.10
C GLY A 85 4.19 5.25 -32.46
N PHE A 86 4.29 6.16 -31.48
CA PHE A 86 4.17 7.61 -31.66
C PHE A 86 5.50 8.33 -31.47
N PHE A 87 6.41 7.77 -30.68
CA PHE A 87 7.64 8.44 -30.26
C PHE A 87 8.86 7.57 -30.56
N GLU A 88 9.89 8.19 -31.13
CA GLU A 88 11.21 7.59 -31.26
C GLU A 88 11.94 7.55 -29.91
N SER A 89 12.88 6.61 -29.76
CA SER A 89 13.71 6.50 -28.57
C SER A 89 14.55 7.77 -28.37
N GLY A 90 14.48 8.36 -27.18
CA GLY A 90 15.12 9.64 -26.86
C GLY A 90 14.23 10.87 -26.99
N HIS A 91 12.98 10.72 -27.45
CA HIS A 91 12.01 11.83 -27.46
C HIS A 91 11.83 12.41 -26.05
N PHE A 92 11.72 11.54 -25.04
CA PHE A 92 11.61 11.97 -23.65
C PHE A 92 13.01 12.22 -23.07
N SER A 93 13.27 13.48 -22.71
CA SER A 93 14.50 13.85 -21.99
C SER A 93 14.58 13.21 -20.61
N HIS A 94 13.44 12.96 -19.97
CA HIS A 94 13.34 12.37 -18.64
C HIS A 94 12.23 11.33 -18.61
N ILE A 95 12.50 10.20 -17.94
CA ILE A 95 11.51 9.17 -17.64
C ILE A 95 11.50 8.96 -16.12
N PHE A 96 10.35 9.20 -15.50
CA PHE A 96 10.12 8.93 -14.09
C PHE A 96 9.28 7.67 -13.92
N VAL A 97 9.76 6.72 -13.12
CA VAL A 97 9.00 5.55 -12.71
C VAL A 97 8.82 5.60 -11.21
N ASP A 98 7.60 5.88 -10.77
CA ASP A 98 7.20 5.85 -9.36
C ASP A 98 6.79 4.43 -8.93
N GLU A 99 6.91 4.13 -7.64
CA GLU A 99 6.74 2.79 -7.05
C GLU A 99 7.53 1.68 -7.81
N ALA A 100 8.72 2.03 -8.34
CA ALA A 100 9.56 1.14 -9.13
C ALA A 100 10.02 -0.11 -8.36
N ALA A 101 9.99 -0.05 -7.02
CA ALA A 101 10.26 -1.20 -6.16
C ALA A 101 9.19 -2.29 -6.27
N GLN A 102 7.95 -1.94 -6.64
CA GLN A 102 6.80 -2.86 -6.73
C GLN A 102 6.68 -3.52 -8.11
N ALA A 103 7.30 -2.94 -9.14
CA ALA A 103 7.22 -3.46 -10.50
C ALA A 103 8.19 -4.63 -10.72
N PRO A 104 7.75 -5.71 -11.38
CA PRO A 104 8.68 -6.72 -11.90
C PRO A 104 9.76 -6.04 -12.73
N GLU A 105 10.98 -6.56 -12.67
CA GLU A 105 12.09 -5.97 -13.42
C GLU A 105 11.79 -5.83 -14.92
N MET A 106 11.12 -6.81 -15.51
CA MET A 106 10.74 -6.79 -16.93
C MET A 106 9.83 -5.61 -17.29
N ASP A 107 8.98 -5.18 -16.38
CA ASP A 107 8.07 -4.06 -16.62
C ASP A 107 8.82 -2.72 -16.61
N ILE A 108 9.88 -2.61 -15.80
CA ILE A 108 10.78 -1.44 -15.80
C ILE A 108 11.56 -1.33 -17.12
N TRP A 109 11.84 -2.45 -17.78
CA TRP A 109 12.51 -2.46 -19.07
C TRP A 109 11.64 -1.96 -20.23
N LEU A 110 10.31 -1.90 -20.09
CA LEU A 110 9.43 -1.35 -21.12
C LEU A 110 9.77 0.11 -21.46
N PRO A 111 9.78 1.07 -20.51
CA PRO A 111 10.17 2.44 -20.83
C PRO A 111 11.64 2.59 -21.21
N ILE A 112 12.54 1.77 -20.65
CA ILE A 112 13.97 1.82 -20.98
C ILE A 112 14.21 1.39 -22.43
N GLY A 113 13.69 0.22 -22.81
CA GLY A 113 13.98 -0.36 -24.12
C GLY A 113 13.19 0.26 -25.27
N LEU A 114 12.01 0.84 -24.99
CA LEU A 114 11.13 1.37 -26.03
C LEU A 114 11.24 2.90 -26.20
N LEU A 115 11.53 3.64 -25.13
CA LEU A 115 11.45 5.11 -25.15
C LEU A 115 12.76 5.83 -24.81
N ALA A 116 13.71 5.16 -24.14
CA ALA A 116 14.95 5.79 -23.70
C ALA A 116 16.10 5.59 -24.71
N ASN A 117 17.02 6.54 -24.75
CA ASN A 117 18.34 6.38 -25.36
C ASN A 117 19.43 7.00 -24.47
N GLU A 118 20.65 7.19 -24.99
CA GLU A 118 21.78 7.75 -24.24
C GLU A 118 21.57 9.19 -23.70
N SER A 119 20.66 9.97 -24.29
CA SER A 119 20.34 11.32 -23.82
C SER A 119 19.19 11.36 -22.81
N THR A 120 18.46 10.24 -22.62
CA THR A 120 17.35 10.14 -21.68
C THR A 120 17.84 9.93 -20.25
N ARG A 121 17.34 10.75 -19.32
CA ARG A 121 17.57 10.56 -17.88
C ARG A 121 16.47 9.70 -17.27
N LEU A 122 16.84 8.56 -16.70
CA LEU A 122 15.93 7.66 -16.00
C LEU A 122 15.96 7.92 -14.49
N ILE A 123 14.78 8.12 -13.90
CA ILE A 123 14.60 8.28 -12.46
C ILE A 123 13.67 7.17 -11.97
N LEU A 124 14.19 6.29 -11.11
CA LEU A 124 13.42 5.23 -10.47
C LEU A 124 13.18 5.60 -9.00
N ALA A 125 11.93 5.89 -8.67
CA ALA A 125 11.51 6.20 -7.30
C ALA A 125 10.74 5.02 -6.72
N GLY A 126 11.00 4.70 -5.45
CA GLY A 126 10.35 3.61 -4.75
C GLY A 126 11.14 3.18 -3.53
N ASP A 127 10.57 2.26 -2.77
CA ASP A 127 11.19 1.77 -1.53
C ASP A 127 11.47 0.25 -1.64
N PRO A 128 12.73 -0.18 -1.84
CA PRO A 128 13.07 -1.59 -1.94
C PRO A 128 12.92 -2.36 -0.61
N LYS A 129 12.63 -1.67 0.50
CA LYS A 129 12.29 -2.27 1.80
C LYS A 129 10.77 -2.38 2.04
N GLN A 130 9.95 -2.01 1.05
CA GLN A 130 8.51 -2.26 1.03
C GLN A 130 8.15 -3.36 0.03
N LEU A 131 6.85 -3.62 -0.15
CA LEU A 131 6.32 -4.70 -0.96
C LEU A 131 6.87 -4.64 -2.40
N GLY A 132 7.56 -5.72 -2.79
CA GLY A 132 8.06 -5.92 -4.14
C GLY A 132 7.02 -6.49 -5.11
N PRO A 133 7.47 -7.00 -6.27
CA PRO A 133 6.62 -7.65 -7.27
C PRO A 133 5.81 -8.81 -6.69
N VAL A 134 4.51 -8.83 -7.00
CA VAL A 134 3.58 -9.85 -6.52
C VAL A 134 3.27 -10.81 -7.66
N THR A 135 3.36 -12.12 -7.38
CA THR A 135 2.98 -13.18 -8.32
C THR A 135 2.12 -14.23 -7.63
N THR A 136 1.11 -14.72 -8.33
CA THR A 136 0.32 -15.89 -7.93
C THR A 136 0.95 -17.20 -8.40
N ASN A 137 1.95 -17.13 -9.28
CA ASN A 137 2.65 -18.31 -9.77
C ASN A 137 3.64 -18.80 -8.71
N THR A 138 3.39 -19.98 -8.16
CA THR A 138 4.20 -20.57 -7.09
C THR A 138 5.63 -20.89 -7.54
N VAL A 139 5.85 -21.15 -8.82
CA VAL A 139 7.20 -21.39 -9.37
C VAL A 139 8.00 -20.10 -9.38
N LEU A 140 7.44 -19.02 -9.92
CA LEU A 140 8.10 -17.69 -9.93
C LEU A 140 8.25 -17.10 -8.53
N SER A 141 7.51 -17.61 -7.55
CA SER A 141 7.62 -17.16 -6.16
C SER A 141 8.90 -17.63 -5.46
N ASP A 142 9.59 -18.64 -6.03
CA ASP A 142 10.94 -19.05 -5.64
C ASP A 142 11.97 -18.00 -6.11
N ASN A 143 12.22 -17.05 -5.22
CA ASN A 143 13.08 -15.92 -5.53
C ASN A 143 14.57 -16.30 -5.54
N GLU A 144 14.98 -17.36 -4.84
CA GLU A 144 16.36 -17.85 -4.86
C GLU A 144 16.71 -18.39 -6.24
N ARG A 145 15.76 -19.07 -6.88
CA ARG A 145 15.94 -19.66 -8.21
C ARG A 145 15.74 -18.66 -9.36
N TYR A 146 14.69 -17.84 -9.29
CA TYR A 146 14.26 -17.03 -10.45
C TYR A 146 14.38 -15.51 -10.26
N GLY A 147 14.52 -15.02 -9.04
CA GLY A 147 14.66 -13.57 -8.78
C GLY A 147 13.45 -12.71 -9.15
N TYR A 148 12.28 -13.28 -9.47
CA TYR A 148 11.11 -12.54 -9.98
C TYR A 148 10.62 -11.45 -9.01
N LYS A 149 10.78 -11.66 -7.69
CA LYS A 149 10.38 -10.70 -6.65
C LYS A 149 11.46 -9.65 -6.37
N ILE A 150 12.58 -9.67 -7.08
CA ILE A 150 13.59 -8.63 -7.02
C ILE A 150 13.24 -7.61 -8.10
N SER A 151 12.80 -6.43 -7.69
CA SER A 151 12.57 -5.33 -8.64
C SER A 151 13.89 -4.80 -9.18
N HIS A 152 13.82 -4.13 -10.34
CA HIS A 152 14.99 -3.49 -10.94
C HIS A 152 15.64 -2.49 -9.96
N LEU A 153 14.83 -1.69 -9.26
CA LEU A 153 15.33 -0.76 -8.25
C LEU A 153 16.07 -1.47 -7.12
N ALA A 154 15.48 -2.53 -6.54
CA ALA A 154 16.14 -3.30 -5.48
C ALA A 154 17.48 -3.90 -5.95
N ARG A 155 17.52 -4.40 -7.20
CA ARG A 155 18.74 -4.93 -7.79
C ARG A 155 19.82 -3.86 -7.99
N LEU A 156 19.46 -2.66 -8.45
CA LEU A 156 20.41 -1.56 -8.62
C LEU A 156 20.96 -1.07 -7.28
N VAL A 157 20.10 -0.86 -6.27
CA VAL A 157 20.50 -0.39 -4.94
C VAL A 157 21.55 -1.29 -4.30
N ASP A 158 21.53 -2.60 -4.56
CA ASP A 158 22.52 -3.52 -4.02
C ASP A 158 23.85 -3.57 -4.81
N LYS A 159 23.91 -3.01 -6.02
CA LYS A 159 25.18 -2.95 -6.77
C LYS A 159 26.13 -1.93 -6.14
N LYS A 160 27.39 -2.34 -5.98
CA LYS A 160 28.47 -1.53 -5.40
C LYS A 160 28.63 -0.15 -6.05
N ILE A 161 28.41 -0.03 -7.35
CA ILE A 161 28.52 1.23 -8.10
C ILE A 161 27.46 2.27 -7.69
N PHE A 162 26.34 1.84 -7.11
CA PHE A 162 25.23 2.73 -6.70
C PHE A 162 25.15 2.89 -5.18
N LYS A 163 25.47 1.83 -4.42
CA LYS A 163 25.18 1.69 -2.98
C LYS A 163 25.71 2.81 -2.08
N ASN A 164 26.73 3.57 -2.50
CA ASN A 164 27.36 4.64 -1.71
C ASN A 164 27.62 5.93 -2.53
N ASP A 165 26.95 6.11 -3.66
CA ASP A 165 27.17 7.27 -4.51
C ASP A 165 25.92 8.15 -4.54
N PRO A 166 25.92 9.33 -3.88
CA PRO A 166 24.76 10.21 -3.80
C PRO A 166 24.36 10.80 -5.16
N ARG A 167 25.20 10.65 -6.20
CA ARG A 167 24.85 11.05 -7.58
C ARG A 167 23.82 10.11 -8.21
N TYR A 168 23.77 8.86 -7.76
CA TYR A 168 22.91 7.83 -8.34
C TYR A 168 21.86 7.29 -7.37
N LEU A 169 22.14 7.31 -6.07
CA LEU A 169 21.24 6.82 -5.03
C LEU A 169 21.02 7.89 -3.97
N ILE A 170 19.79 8.40 -3.90
CA ILE A 170 19.37 9.36 -2.90
C ILE A 170 18.34 8.71 -2.00
N GLN A 171 18.65 8.60 -0.70
CA GLN A 171 17.70 8.14 0.30
C GLN A 171 17.05 9.34 1.00
N LEU A 172 15.72 9.42 0.93
CA LEU A 172 14.95 10.40 1.69
C LEU A 172 14.75 9.88 3.13
N THR A 173 15.30 10.59 4.11
CA THR A 173 15.34 10.15 5.51
C THR A 173 14.26 10.76 6.40
N HIS A 174 13.65 11.86 5.98
CA HIS A 174 12.67 12.57 6.79
C HIS A 174 11.26 12.04 6.53
N ASN A 175 10.67 11.40 7.54
CA ASN A 175 9.31 10.88 7.50
C ASN A 175 8.32 11.93 8.03
N HIS A 176 7.49 12.44 7.12
CA HIS A 176 6.43 13.41 7.42
C HIS A 176 5.06 12.76 7.65
N ARG A 177 4.95 11.43 7.58
CA ARG A 177 3.67 10.70 7.56
C ARG A 177 3.24 10.22 8.93
N SER A 178 4.15 9.59 9.67
CA SER A 178 3.81 8.75 10.81
C SER A 178 4.33 9.33 12.11
N HIS A 179 3.63 9.05 13.21
CA HIS A 179 4.11 9.34 14.55
C HIS A 179 5.47 8.68 14.82
N HIS A 180 6.36 9.36 15.57
CA HIS A 180 7.73 8.90 15.84
C HIS A 180 7.83 7.45 16.35
N GLY A 181 6.91 7.04 17.23
CA GLY A 181 6.86 5.66 17.74
C GLY A 181 6.70 4.60 16.64
N ILE A 182 5.95 4.90 15.56
CA ILE A 182 5.74 4.01 14.40
C ILE A 182 6.96 4.05 13.48
N VAL A 183 7.51 5.23 13.23
CA VAL A 183 8.72 5.39 12.41
C VAL A 183 9.91 4.67 13.03
N LYS A 184 10.08 4.76 14.36
CA LYS A 184 11.19 4.16 15.10
C LYS A 184 11.36 2.66 14.82
N ILE A 185 10.30 1.87 14.99
CA ILE A 185 10.38 0.42 14.81
C ILE A 185 10.65 0.02 13.36
N SER A 186 10.08 0.75 12.39
CA SER A 186 10.37 0.54 10.97
C SER A 186 11.81 0.91 10.63
N SER A 187 12.30 2.05 11.14
CA SER A 187 13.67 2.53 10.93
C SER A 187 14.73 1.59 11.51
N GLU A 188 14.50 1.09 12.72
CA GLU A 188 15.41 0.15 13.40
C GLU A 188 15.52 -1.17 12.63
N LEU A 189 14.40 -1.69 12.11
CA LEU A 189 14.37 -2.99 11.46
C LEU A 189 14.83 -2.98 10.00
N PHE A 190 14.52 -1.92 9.24
CA PHE A 190 14.65 -1.96 7.78
C PHE A 190 15.57 -0.90 7.18
N TYR A 191 15.91 0.15 7.94
CA TYR A 191 16.60 1.32 7.41
C TYR A 191 17.79 1.76 8.28
N GLU A 192 18.36 0.86 9.09
CA GLU A 192 19.61 1.13 9.84
C GLU A 192 19.54 2.43 10.68
N ASN A 193 18.37 2.73 11.26
CA ASN A 193 18.13 3.97 12.03
C ASN A 193 18.26 5.29 11.25
N SER A 194 18.23 5.25 9.92
CA SER A 194 18.35 6.45 9.08
C SER A 194 17.04 7.26 8.96
N LEU A 195 15.86 6.68 9.23
CA LEU A 195 14.60 7.40 9.10
C LEU A 195 14.28 8.22 10.36
N VAL A 196 13.99 9.51 10.16
CA VAL A 196 13.68 10.46 11.22
C VAL A 196 12.25 10.97 11.06
N ALA A 197 11.42 10.78 12.07
CA ALA A 197 10.08 11.39 12.09
C ALA A 197 10.20 12.90 12.29
N THR A 198 9.59 13.68 11.40
CA THR A 198 9.59 15.15 11.54
C THR A 198 8.51 15.65 12.49
N ASN A 199 7.68 14.76 13.05
CA ASN A 199 6.54 15.04 13.94
C ASN A 199 5.72 16.27 13.55
N PRO A 200 4.93 16.19 12.46
CA PRO A 200 3.97 17.24 12.14
C PRO A 200 2.97 17.45 13.29
N ILE A 201 2.54 18.70 13.47
CA ILE A 201 1.52 19.09 14.45
C ILE A 201 0.28 18.18 14.29
N GLY A 202 -0.17 17.57 15.39
CA GLY A 202 -1.40 16.78 15.44
C GLY A 202 -1.25 15.26 15.33
N HIS A 203 -0.04 14.72 15.09
CA HIS A 203 0.17 13.26 15.07
C HIS A 203 -0.01 12.60 16.44
N ASP A 204 0.05 13.38 17.52
CA ASP A 204 -0.20 12.92 18.88
C ASP A 204 -1.69 12.89 19.25
N SER A 205 -2.59 13.34 18.36
CA SER A 205 -4.02 13.51 18.69
C SER A 205 -4.71 12.23 19.13
N LEU A 206 -4.19 11.06 18.73
CA LEU A 206 -4.74 9.75 19.10
C LEU A 206 -3.91 9.02 20.15
N CYS A 207 -2.85 9.63 20.66
CA CYS A 207 -1.98 9.04 21.66
C CYS A 207 -2.55 9.08 23.08
N SER A 208 -3.68 9.77 23.28
CA SER A 208 -4.40 9.92 24.56
C SER A 208 -5.76 9.22 24.58
N VAL A 209 -6.08 8.40 23.57
CA VAL A 209 -7.37 7.69 23.55
C VAL A 209 -7.46 6.69 24.72
N PRO A 210 -8.61 6.58 25.41
CA PRO A 210 -8.69 5.87 26.70
C PRO A 210 -8.35 4.38 26.67
N PHE A 211 -8.41 3.74 25.50
CA PHE A 211 -8.12 2.31 25.36
C PHE A 211 -6.63 2.01 25.14
N LEU A 212 -5.78 3.03 25.01
CA LEU A 212 -4.33 2.85 25.03
C LEU A 212 -3.86 2.73 26.49
N ARG A 213 -3.07 1.69 26.77
CA ARG A 213 -2.48 1.45 28.09
C ARG A 213 -1.35 2.44 28.44
N LYS A 214 -0.68 2.99 27.42
CA LYS A 214 0.43 3.92 27.58
C LYS A 214 0.13 5.23 26.82
N PRO A 215 -0.01 6.36 27.54
CA PRO A 215 -0.10 7.66 26.90
C PRO A 215 1.14 7.94 26.03
N ASN A 216 0.97 8.68 24.94
CA ASN A 216 2.05 9.07 24.01
C ASN A 216 2.70 7.89 23.25
N PHE A 217 2.07 6.71 23.26
CA PHE A 217 2.54 5.55 22.51
C PHE A 217 1.41 4.97 21.62
N PRO A 218 1.39 5.29 20.31
CA PRO A 218 0.27 4.96 19.43
C PRO A 218 0.41 3.60 18.75
N ILE A 219 0.98 2.62 19.44
CA ILE A 219 1.08 1.26 18.92
C ILE A 219 0.53 0.32 19.97
N LEU A 220 -0.43 -0.51 19.57
CA LEU A 220 -1.01 -1.54 20.42
C LEU A 220 -0.94 -2.89 19.72
N PHE A 221 -0.48 -3.92 20.44
CA PHE A 221 -0.59 -5.30 19.99
C PHE A 221 -1.58 -6.05 20.88
N HIS A 222 -2.64 -6.60 20.28
CA HIS A 222 -3.62 -7.45 20.94
C HIS A 222 -3.40 -8.91 20.54
N SER A 223 -2.97 -9.72 21.50
CA SER A 223 -2.83 -11.17 21.36
C SER A 223 -4.18 -11.85 21.46
N VAL A 224 -4.58 -12.59 20.43
CA VAL A 224 -5.77 -13.45 20.44
C VAL A 224 -5.31 -14.91 20.53
N THR A 225 -5.41 -15.51 21.71
CA THR A 225 -4.92 -16.88 21.99
C THR A 225 -5.94 -17.97 21.65
N SER A 226 -7.23 -17.70 21.76
CA SER A 226 -8.31 -18.67 21.49
C SER A 226 -8.77 -18.71 20.03
N GLY A 227 -8.17 -17.91 19.16
CA GLY A 227 -8.56 -17.83 17.75
C GLY A 227 -8.24 -19.12 16.99
N ILE A 228 -9.19 -19.56 16.16
CA ILE A 228 -9.02 -20.72 15.28
C ILE A 228 -8.95 -20.20 13.84
N GLU A 229 -7.92 -20.63 13.09
CA GLU A 229 -7.81 -20.31 11.67
C GLU A 229 -8.72 -21.23 10.84
N GLU A 230 -9.53 -20.65 9.98
CA GLU A 230 -10.44 -21.34 9.06
C GLU A 230 -9.98 -21.14 7.61
N SER A 231 -10.29 -22.09 6.73
CA SER A 231 -9.94 -22.03 5.31
C SER A 231 -11.19 -21.92 4.45
N SER A 232 -11.13 -21.09 3.41
CA SER A 232 -12.13 -21.13 2.33
C SER A 232 -11.79 -22.18 1.28
N GLU A 233 -12.75 -22.50 0.41
CA GLU A 233 -12.56 -23.37 -0.76
C GLU A 233 -11.41 -22.90 -1.67
N LYS A 234 -11.22 -21.57 -1.79
CA LYS A 234 -10.14 -20.94 -2.54
C LYS A 234 -8.81 -20.85 -1.77
N ARG A 235 -8.63 -21.64 -0.71
CA ARG A 235 -7.44 -21.69 0.16
C ARG A 235 -7.07 -20.36 0.84
N SER A 236 -7.98 -19.40 0.90
CA SER A 236 -7.80 -18.18 1.71
C SER A 236 -8.12 -18.46 3.19
N ARG A 237 -7.68 -17.61 4.10
CA ARG A 237 -7.79 -17.85 5.56
C ARG A 237 -8.58 -16.75 6.26
N ARG A 238 -9.27 -17.12 7.34
CA ARG A 238 -9.89 -16.17 8.28
C ARG A 238 -9.71 -16.61 9.72
N ASN A 239 -9.90 -15.68 10.65
CA ASN A 239 -9.93 -15.92 12.09
C ASN A 239 -11.03 -15.04 12.68
N VAL A 240 -12.15 -15.67 13.04
CA VAL A 240 -13.36 -14.97 13.52
C VAL A 240 -13.10 -14.27 14.85
N ALA A 241 -12.29 -14.85 15.73
CA ALA A 241 -11.94 -14.24 17.01
C ALA A 241 -11.17 -12.92 16.81
N GLU A 242 -10.17 -12.91 15.91
CA GLU A 242 -9.49 -11.67 15.52
C GLU A 242 -10.45 -10.66 14.90
N ALA A 243 -11.35 -11.10 14.02
CA ALA A 243 -12.32 -10.21 13.37
C ALA A 243 -13.23 -9.50 14.39
N LYS A 244 -13.68 -10.21 15.43
CA LYS A 244 -14.47 -9.61 16.53
C LYS A 244 -13.67 -8.56 17.31
N VAL A 245 -12.41 -8.85 17.65
CA VAL A 245 -11.50 -7.90 18.32
C VAL A 245 -11.28 -6.64 17.46
N ILE A 246 -11.11 -6.82 16.16
CA ILE A 246 -10.96 -5.70 15.22
C ILE A 246 -12.20 -4.81 15.21
N VAL A 247 -13.40 -5.39 15.12
CA VAL A 247 -14.66 -4.63 15.15
C VAL A 247 -14.76 -3.80 16.43
N GLU A 248 -14.34 -4.34 17.57
CA GLU A 248 -14.32 -3.60 18.83
C GLU A 248 -13.37 -2.39 18.78
N TYR A 249 -12.14 -2.57 18.29
CA TYR A 249 -11.20 -1.46 18.15
C TYR A 249 -11.66 -0.42 17.13
N VAL A 250 -12.26 -0.84 16.02
CA VAL A 250 -12.87 0.08 15.06
C VAL A 250 -13.95 0.93 15.75
N ASN A 251 -14.85 0.31 16.51
CA ASN A 251 -15.90 1.02 17.24
C ASN A 251 -15.35 1.98 18.30
N LYS A 252 -14.25 1.62 18.97
CA LYS A 252 -13.54 2.53 19.88
C LYS A 252 -12.92 3.71 19.12
N CYS A 253 -12.31 3.48 17.97
CA CYS A 253 -11.70 4.52 17.14
C CYS A 253 -12.74 5.48 16.53
N LEU A 254 -13.91 4.98 16.13
CA LEU A 254 -15.00 5.79 15.56
C LEU A 254 -15.52 6.88 16.52
N LYS A 255 -15.24 6.79 17.82
CA LYS A 255 -15.54 7.85 18.80
C LYS A 255 -14.62 9.06 18.68
N HIS A 256 -13.48 8.92 17.99
CA HIS A 256 -12.41 9.93 17.93
C HIS A 256 -12.02 10.32 16.51
N VAL A 257 -12.32 9.49 15.49
CA VAL A 257 -12.00 9.75 14.08
C VAL A 257 -13.16 9.39 13.15
N LYS A 258 -13.16 9.94 11.94
CA LYS A 258 -14.15 9.62 10.91
C LYS A 258 -13.89 8.22 10.34
N ALA A 259 -14.95 7.53 9.88
CA ALA A 259 -14.83 6.21 9.28
C ALA A 259 -13.80 6.13 8.15
N LYS A 260 -13.75 7.16 7.29
CA LYS A 260 -12.78 7.27 6.19
C LYS A 260 -11.31 7.37 6.63
N ASP A 261 -11.07 7.73 7.90
CA ASP A 261 -9.73 7.87 8.48
C ASP A 261 -9.22 6.54 9.07
N ILE A 262 -10.03 5.47 9.01
CA ILE A 262 -9.70 4.13 9.51
C ILE A 262 -9.48 3.18 8.32
N GLY A 263 -8.37 2.44 8.38
CA GLY A 263 -8.09 1.32 7.49
C GLY A 263 -7.91 0.03 8.28
N VAL A 264 -8.49 -1.06 7.78
CA VAL A 264 -8.23 -2.41 8.28
C VAL A 264 -7.50 -3.20 7.20
N VAL A 265 -6.38 -3.80 7.58
CA VAL A 265 -5.50 -4.53 6.66
C VAL A 265 -5.40 -5.99 7.10
N SER A 266 -5.49 -6.91 6.14
CA SER A 266 -5.29 -8.34 6.39
C SER A 266 -4.58 -9.01 5.20
N PRO A 267 -3.64 -9.95 5.41
CA PRO A 267 -3.00 -10.68 4.31
C PRO A 267 -3.97 -11.57 3.51
N TYR A 268 -5.20 -11.82 3.98
CA TYR A 268 -6.14 -12.74 3.36
C TYR A 268 -7.46 -12.05 2.96
N ASN A 269 -7.87 -12.22 1.69
CA ASN A 269 -9.15 -11.71 1.19
C ASN A 269 -10.34 -12.25 2.00
N TYR A 270 -10.32 -13.53 2.41
CA TYR A 270 -11.43 -14.11 3.18
C TYR A 270 -11.61 -13.45 4.57
N GLN A 271 -10.52 -13.08 5.24
CA GLN A 271 -10.58 -12.28 6.45
C GLN A 271 -11.08 -10.85 6.17
N ALA A 272 -10.59 -10.21 5.11
CA ALA A 272 -11.03 -8.86 4.75
C ALA A 272 -12.53 -8.80 4.47
N GLU A 273 -13.07 -9.78 3.72
CA GLU A 273 -14.51 -9.94 3.47
C GLU A 273 -15.29 -10.18 4.76
N THR A 274 -14.79 -11.06 5.64
CA THR A 274 -15.41 -11.35 6.94
C THR A 274 -15.51 -10.09 7.80
N ILE A 275 -14.42 -9.33 7.90
CA ILE A 275 -14.41 -8.07 8.67
C ILE A 275 -15.34 -7.03 8.04
N ARG A 276 -15.34 -6.89 6.70
CA ARG A 276 -16.23 -5.96 6.00
C ARG A 276 -17.70 -6.27 6.29
N LYS A 277 -18.07 -7.55 6.30
CA LYS A 277 -19.42 -8.00 6.67
C LYS A 277 -19.76 -7.63 8.12
N TYR A 278 -18.85 -7.86 9.07
CA TYR A 278 -19.09 -7.54 10.47
C TYR A 278 -19.14 -6.04 10.77
N LEU A 279 -18.36 -5.23 10.07
CA LEU A 279 -18.40 -3.77 10.22
C LEU A 279 -19.63 -3.13 9.58
N ASN A 280 -20.10 -3.69 8.46
CA ASN A 280 -21.22 -3.17 7.67
C ASN A 280 -21.16 -1.65 7.42
N ASN A 281 -19.95 -1.12 7.21
CA ASN A 281 -19.72 0.30 6.98
C ASN A 281 -18.82 0.50 5.77
N PRO A 282 -19.37 0.92 4.61
CA PRO A 282 -18.60 1.05 3.37
C PRO A 282 -17.58 2.19 3.41
N ASN A 283 -17.69 3.12 4.37
CA ASN A 283 -16.74 4.22 4.51
C ASN A 283 -15.42 3.79 5.17
N ILE A 284 -15.36 2.58 5.74
CA ILE A 284 -14.14 2.03 6.33
C ILE A 284 -13.45 1.18 5.27
N THR A 285 -12.19 1.50 4.99
CA THR A 285 -11.42 0.72 4.00
C THR A 285 -10.94 -0.58 4.65
N VAL A 286 -11.36 -1.72 4.11
CA VAL A 286 -10.92 -3.06 4.54
C VAL A 286 -10.35 -3.79 3.35
N GLU A 287 -9.04 -4.00 3.28
CA GLU A 287 -8.37 -4.58 2.11
C GLU A 287 -7.12 -5.40 2.49
N THR A 288 -6.51 -6.05 1.50
CA THR A 288 -5.21 -6.70 1.68
C THR A 288 -4.05 -5.72 1.65
N VAL A 289 -2.89 -6.13 2.19
CA VAL A 289 -1.67 -5.29 2.20
C VAL A 289 -1.33 -4.80 0.79
N GLU A 290 -1.43 -5.69 -0.21
CA GLU A 290 -1.15 -5.38 -1.62
C GLU A 290 -2.09 -4.31 -2.18
N LYS A 291 -3.39 -4.41 -1.87
CA LYS A 291 -4.40 -3.44 -2.33
C LYS A 291 -4.38 -2.13 -1.55
N PHE A 292 -3.79 -2.14 -0.35
CA PHE A 292 -3.65 -0.96 0.48
C PHE A 292 -2.37 -0.16 0.19
N GLN A 293 -1.45 -0.68 -0.64
CA GLN A 293 -0.24 0.05 -1.03
C GLN A 293 -0.58 1.38 -1.70
N GLY A 294 0.22 2.42 -1.42
CA GLY A 294 -0.06 3.80 -1.84
C GLY A 294 -1.21 4.50 -1.10
N SER A 295 -1.99 3.77 -0.28
CA SER A 295 -3.06 4.33 0.55
C SER A 295 -2.62 4.38 2.02
N GLU A 296 -3.01 5.45 2.71
CA GLU A 296 -2.66 5.73 4.10
C GLU A 296 -3.89 6.17 4.90
N ARG A 297 -3.90 5.90 6.21
CA ARG A 297 -5.02 6.27 7.10
C ARG A 297 -4.48 6.78 8.43
N ARG A 298 -5.29 7.58 9.13
CA ARG A 298 -4.92 8.06 10.48
C ARG A 298 -4.80 6.87 11.43
N VAL A 299 -5.73 5.92 11.32
CA VAL A 299 -5.72 4.67 12.08
C VAL A 299 -5.57 3.48 11.14
N ILE A 300 -4.63 2.59 11.43
CA ILE A 300 -4.52 1.28 10.77
C ILE A 300 -4.68 0.18 11.81
N ILE A 301 -5.53 -0.79 11.49
CA ILE A 301 -5.72 -2.00 12.29
C ILE A 301 -5.34 -3.20 11.42
N ILE A 302 -4.38 -4.01 11.86
CA ILE A 302 -3.87 -5.17 11.13
C ILE A 302 -4.41 -6.45 11.76
N SER A 303 -5.06 -7.30 10.97
CA SER A 303 -5.35 -8.70 11.32
C SER A 303 -4.23 -9.59 10.80
N THR A 304 -3.64 -10.43 11.65
CA THR A 304 -2.58 -11.37 11.21
C THR A 304 -3.12 -12.74 10.81
N VAL A 305 -4.30 -13.11 11.30
CA VAL A 305 -5.09 -14.33 11.04
C VAL A 305 -4.47 -15.62 11.55
N ARG A 306 -3.17 -15.82 11.31
CA ARG A 306 -2.49 -17.11 11.43
C ARG A 306 -2.21 -17.47 12.88
N THR A 307 -2.58 -18.70 13.24
CA THR A 307 -2.26 -19.29 14.56
C THR A 307 -1.10 -20.28 14.50
N LYS A 308 -0.66 -20.63 13.29
CA LYS A 308 0.52 -21.45 12.98
C LYS A 308 1.03 -21.16 11.56
N ASN A 309 2.26 -21.56 11.24
CA ASN A 309 2.85 -21.51 9.88
C ASN A 309 2.64 -20.18 9.14
N LEU A 310 3.29 -19.10 9.56
CA LEU A 310 2.95 -17.71 9.20
C LEU A 310 2.70 -17.38 7.71
N GLY A 311 3.26 -18.11 6.76
CA GLY A 311 2.99 -17.90 5.34
C GLY A 311 3.31 -16.46 4.94
N PHE A 312 2.34 -15.72 4.41
CA PHE A 312 2.49 -14.30 4.05
C PHE A 312 2.96 -13.39 5.20
N MET A 313 2.75 -13.78 6.45
CA MET A 313 3.18 -13.01 7.62
C MET A 313 4.66 -13.19 7.95
N ALA A 314 5.37 -14.10 7.27
CA ALA A 314 6.82 -14.26 7.39
C ALA A 314 7.62 -13.30 6.48
N ASP A 315 6.95 -12.57 5.59
CA ASP A 315 7.58 -11.65 4.65
C ASP A 315 7.80 -10.29 5.32
N ASP A 316 9.07 -9.91 5.47
CA ASP A 316 9.51 -8.68 6.10
C ASP A 316 9.09 -7.42 5.32
N LEU A 317 9.04 -7.49 3.99
CA LEU A 317 8.62 -6.38 3.15
C LEU A 317 7.12 -6.11 3.32
N ARG A 318 6.32 -7.17 3.44
CA ARG A 318 4.89 -7.08 3.78
C ARG A 318 4.68 -6.50 5.17
N PHE A 319 5.46 -6.96 6.14
CA PHE A 319 5.43 -6.42 7.50
C PHE A 319 5.68 -4.91 7.49
N ASN A 320 6.79 -4.47 6.89
CA ASN A 320 7.18 -3.06 6.86
C ASN A 320 6.13 -2.21 6.14
N THR A 321 5.62 -2.70 5.00
CA THR A 321 4.55 -2.02 4.25
C THR A 321 3.32 -1.82 5.11
N ALA A 322 2.86 -2.87 5.80
CA ALA A 322 1.63 -2.83 6.60
C ALA A 322 1.73 -1.88 7.79
N ILE A 323 2.83 -1.91 8.57
CA ILE A 323 2.97 -1.06 9.76
C ILE A 323 3.14 0.44 9.39
N THR A 324 3.74 0.74 8.23
CA THR A 324 3.98 2.11 7.76
C THR A 324 2.79 2.76 7.07
N ARG A 325 1.63 2.08 6.98
CA ARG A 325 0.39 2.68 6.45
C ARG A 325 -0.30 3.63 7.44
N SER A 326 0.07 3.56 8.72
CA SER A 326 -0.56 4.36 9.77
C SER A 326 0.10 5.72 9.94
N LYS A 327 -0.71 6.77 10.02
CA LYS A 327 -0.22 8.11 10.37
C LYS A 327 -0.16 8.33 11.89
N HIS A 328 -1.19 7.94 12.64
CA HIS A 328 -1.38 8.37 14.03
C HIS A 328 -1.56 7.21 15.01
N LEU A 329 -2.16 6.08 14.62
CA LEU A 329 -2.44 4.94 15.51
C LEU A 329 -2.34 3.62 14.77
N LEU A 330 -1.50 2.71 15.27
CA LEU A 330 -1.33 1.36 14.76
C LEU A 330 -1.83 0.34 15.78
N ILE A 331 -2.79 -0.49 15.39
CA ILE A 331 -3.26 -1.61 16.19
C ILE A 331 -2.99 -2.89 15.43
N VAL A 332 -2.32 -3.86 16.06
CA VAL A 332 -2.10 -5.19 15.49
C VAL A 332 -2.87 -6.20 16.32
N VAL A 333 -3.67 -7.03 15.67
CA VAL A 333 -4.44 -8.12 16.28
C VAL A 333 -3.92 -9.44 15.72
N GLY A 334 -3.46 -10.33 16.59
CA GLY A 334 -2.83 -11.57 16.11
C GLY A 334 -2.50 -12.60 17.18
N HIS A 335 -2.06 -13.78 16.73
CA HIS A 335 -1.66 -14.86 17.62
C HIS A 335 -0.18 -14.71 18.04
N LYS A 336 0.08 -14.20 19.25
CA LYS A 336 1.42 -13.88 19.77
C LYS A 336 2.42 -15.02 19.60
N ALA A 337 2.09 -16.25 20.03
CA ALA A 337 3.03 -17.36 19.99
C ALA A 337 3.44 -17.75 18.56
N ALA A 338 2.51 -17.61 17.59
CA ALA A 338 2.81 -17.90 16.19
C ALA A 338 3.74 -16.84 15.61
N LEU A 339 3.44 -15.57 15.86
CA LEU A 339 4.19 -14.44 15.31
C LEU A 339 5.61 -14.32 15.90
N ARG A 340 5.82 -14.74 17.16
CA ARG A 340 7.15 -14.68 17.81
C ARG A 340 8.22 -15.54 17.14
N THR A 341 7.81 -16.46 16.25
CA THR A 341 8.73 -17.28 15.45
C THR A 341 9.50 -16.47 14.40
N GLN A 342 9.03 -15.27 14.04
CA GLN A 342 9.67 -14.38 13.06
C GLN A 342 10.34 -13.19 13.75
N ILE A 343 11.52 -12.82 13.27
CA ILE A 343 12.36 -11.84 13.96
C ILE A 343 11.73 -10.44 14.01
N SER A 344 11.15 -9.98 12.90
CA SER A 344 10.50 -8.66 12.81
C SER A 344 9.29 -8.57 13.75
N TRP A 345 8.46 -9.61 13.78
CA TRP A 345 7.33 -9.70 14.70
C TRP A 345 7.76 -9.80 16.17
N LYS A 346 8.80 -10.59 16.47
CA LYS A 346 9.37 -10.68 17.81
C LYS A 346 9.84 -9.30 18.29
N ARG A 347 10.64 -8.59 17.47
CA ARG A 347 11.12 -7.24 17.77
C ARG A 347 9.97 -6.24 17.95
N PHE A 348 8.96 -6.29 17.10
CA PHE A 348 7.76 -5.46 17.23
C PHE A 348 7.01 -5.71 18.55
N MET A 349 6.83 -6.98 18.93
CA MET A 349 6.18 -7.33 20.20
C MET A 349 7.03 -6.97 21.42
N ASP A 350 8.34 -7.14 21.35
CA ASP A 350 9.25 -6.74 22.42
C ASP A 350 9.22 -5.21 22.60
N TYR A 351 9.15 -4.44 21.50
CA TYR A 351 8.93 -2.99 21.52
C TYR A 351 7.57 -2.61 22.13
N CYS A 352 6.49 -3.31 21.80
CA CYS A 352 5.18 -3.10 22.44
C CYS A 352 5.22 -3.43 23.95
N ALA A 353 5.90 -4.51 24.33
CA ALA A 353 6.02 -4.93 25.73
C ALA A 353 6.81 -3.92 26.57
N GLN A 354 7.93 -3.41 26.05
CA GLN A 354 8.72 -2.37 26.70
C GLN A 354 7.94 -1.06 26.92
N ASN A 355 6.93 -0.80 26.08
CA ASN A 355 6.07 0.38 26.16
C ASN A 355 4.70 0.08 26.80
N ASN A 356 4.53 -1.05 27.48
CA ASN A 356 3.27 -1.46 28.13
C ASN A 356 2.04 -1.45 27.20
N SER A 357 2.23 -1.75 25.91
CA SER A 357 1.16 -1.73 24.90
C SER A 357 0.81 -3.11 24.33
N LEU A 358 1.29 -4.16 25.00
CA LEU A 358 0.90 -5.54 24.74
C LEU A 358 -0.34 -5.91 25.56
N VAL A 359 -1.40 -6.37 24.89
CA VAL A 359 -2.66 -6.83 25.48
C VAL A 359 -2.81 -8.33 25.22
N ASN A 360 -3.02 -9.16 26.25
CA ASN A 360 -3.12 -10.63 26.09
C ASN A 360 -4.56 -11.16 26.05
N SER A 361 -5.53 -10.36 26.47
CA SER A 361 -6.96 -10.62 26.41
C SER A 361 -7.68 -9.31 26.74
N PHE A 362 -8.99 -9.20 26.45
CA PHE A 362 -9.82 -8.07 26.89
C PHE A 362 -10.04 -8.02 28.42
N LEU A 363 -9.35 -8.84 29.20
CA LEU A 363 -9.60 -9.01 30.62
C LEU A 363 -8.61 -8.20 31.45
N GLU A 364 -8.99 -6.94 31.69
CA GLU A 364 -8.84 -6.32 33.01
C GLU A 364 -10.18 -5.76 33.54
N ASP A 365 -11.23 -5.64 32.71
CA ASP A 365 -12.59 -5.36 33.18
C ASP A 365 -13.55 -6.48 32.74
N GLY A 366 -13.93 -7.34 33.68
CA GLY A 366 -14.72 -8.57 33.50
C GLY A 366 -16.17 -8.41 33.00
N LYS A 367 -16.39 -7.71 31.88
CA LYS A 367 -17.73 -7.44 31.32
C LYS A 367 -17.96 -7.90 29.87
N ILE A 368 -17.00 -8.56 29.20
CA ILE A 368 -17.07 -8.73 27.73
C ILE A 368 -17.37 -10.16 27.24
N GLU A 369 -17.25 -11.22 28.06
CA GLU A 369 -17.65 -12.56 27.62
C GLU A 369 -19.14 -12.63 27.21
N ASN A 370 -20.02 -11.88 27.87
CA ASN A 370 -21.45 -11.84 27.53
C ASN A 370 -21.78 -11.06 26.23
N ARG A 371 -20.90 -10.19 25.74
CA ARG A 371 -21.18 -9.38 24.53
C ARG A 371 -20.73 -10.06 23.24
N LEU A 372 -19.69 -10.90 23.31
CA LEU A 372 -19.23 -11.72 22.17
C LEU A 372 -20.19 -12.87 21.83
N ALA A 373 -20.98 -13.31 22.81
CA ALA A 373 -22.08 -14.26 22.64
C ALA A 373 -23.35 -13.62 22.04
N GLN A 374 -23.57 -12.32 22.26
CA GLN A 374 -24.72 -11.57 21.72
C GLN A 374 -24.53 -11.08 20.27
N LEU A 375 -23.30 -11.12 19.74
CA LEU A 375 -23.04 -10.93 18.30
C LEU A 375 -23.31 -12.22 17.50
N GLN A 376 -24.49 -12.82 17.72
CA GLN A 376 -25.04 -13.83 16.81
C GLN A 376 -25.52 -13.10 15.55
N PHE A 377 -24.92 -13.44 14.42
CA PHE A 377 -25.39 -13.11 13.07
C PHE A 377 -26.24 -14.26 12.55
#